data_AF-A0A954UVL6-F1
#
_entry.id   AF-A0A954UVL6-F1
#
_cell.length_a   1.000
_cell.length_b   1.000
_cell.length_c   1.000
_cell.angle_alpha   90.00
_cell.angle_beta   90.00
_cell.angle_gamma   90.00
#
_symmetry.space_group_name_H-M   'P 1'
#
loop_
_entity.id
_entity.type
_entity.pdbx_description
1 polymer ?
#
loop_
_entity_poly.entity_id
_entity_poly.type
_entity_poly.pdbx_seq_one_letter_code
_entity_poly.pdbx_strand_id
1 'polypeptide(L)'
;MRWAILAVAAMFWTLHLLDVAPTLKAETRLPNVSSAVSVGAENGGDVAGLKDTLEKGLRARVSDDFAFIAVVVSMVETNQLPRSMVTGTFNWVRKNRSHKKYMVPYFEQVLRSRAAQAGISIP
;
A
#
# COMPACT_ATOMS: atom_id res chain seq x y z
N MET A 1 -5.73 1.03 41.11
CA MET A 1 -4.76 0.12 40.48
C MET A 1 -4.86 0.28 38.97
N ARG A 2 -3.92 1.07 38.42
CA ARG A 2 -3.31 1.03 37.08
C ARG A 2 -4.16 0.54 35.90
N TRP A 3 -4.74 1.51 35.20
CA TRP A 3 -5.13 1.44 33.80
C TRP A 3 -3.88 1.25 32.94
N ALA A 4 -3.69 0.08 32.33
CA ALA A 4 -2.51 -0.22 31.53
C ALA A 4 -2.82 -1.25 30.43
N ILE A 5 -3.46 -0.81 29.33
CA ILE A 5 -3.15 -1.34 28.00
C ILE A 5 -3.06 -0.14 27.07
N LEU A 6 -1.82 0.11 26.66
CA LEU A 6 -1.39 1.25 25.87
C LEU A 6 -1.96 1.24 24.46
N ALA A 7 -2.36 2.45 24.05
CA ALA A 7 -2.19 3.06 22.74
C ALA A 7 -1.32 2.31 21.72
N VAL A 8 -1.94 1.88 20.61
CA VAL A 8 -1.33 1.88 19.27
C VAL A 8 -2.45 2.20 18.25
N ALA A 9 -3.08 3.38 18.39
CA ALA A 9 -4.13 3.83 17.48
C ALA A 9 -3.87 5.23 16.89
N ALA A 10 -2.73 5.86 17.17
CA ALA A 10 -2.45 7.20 16.68
C ALA A 10 -0.95 7.42 16.56
N MET A 11 -0.39 7.29 15.36
CA MET A 11 0.85 7.98 14.99
C MET A 11 1.07 7.88 13.48
N PHE A 12 1.13 9.03 12.81
CA PHE A 12 1.41 9.23 11.38
C PHE A 12 0.25 9.38 10.41
N TRP A 13 -0.81 10.04 10.86
CA TRP A 13 -1.48 11.02 9.99
C TRP A 13 -1.94 12.17 10.88
N THR A 14 -1.17 13.27 10.91
CA THR A 14 -1.58 14.65 11.24
C THR A 14 -0.30 15.50 11.40
N LEU A 15 -0.24 16.60 10.63
CA LEU A 15 0.66 17.77 10.73
C LEU A 15 2.10 17.68 10.16
N HIS A 16 2.26 18.11 8.90
CA HIS A 16 3.21 19.16 8.54
C HIS A 16 2.67 19.95 7.33
N LEU A 17 2.01 21.06 7.63
CA LEU A 17 1.72 22.16 6.71
C LEU A 17 2.31 23.42 7.34
N LEU A 18 2.85 24.32 6.50
CA LEU A 18 3.73 25.49 6.77
C LEU A 18 5.19 25.09 7.02
N ASP A 19 6.21 25.74 6.48
CA ASP A 19 6.40 26.80 5.48
C ASP A 19 7.95 26.83 5.29
N VAL A 20 8.45 27.12 4.09
CA VAL A 20 9.79 27.71 3.78
C VAL A 20 10.10 27.44 2.30
N ALA A 21 9.86 28.45 1.47
CA ALA A 21 10.76 28.79 0.37
C ALA A 21 11.90 29.65 0.98
N PRO A 22 13.16 29.65 0.49
CA PRO A 22 13.45 30.38 -0.74
C PRO A 22 14.72 29.97 -1.55
N THR A 23 14.86 30.66 -2.68
CA THR A 23 16.07 30.92 -3.49
C THR A 23 16.46 29.93 -4.58
N LEU A 24 15.97 30.29 -5.76
CA LEU A 24 16.45 29.93 -7.08
C LEU A 24 17.95 30.18 -7.19
N LYS A 25 18.73 29.11 -7.35
CA LYS A 25 20.05 29.17 -7.97
C LYS A 25 19.87 28.79 -9.43
N ALA A 26 19.74 29.82 -10.27
CA ALA A 26 19.90 29.67 -11.70
C ALA A 26 21.32 29.16 -11.96
N GLU A 27 21.47 27.92 -12.37
CA GLU A 27 22.70 27.44 -13.00
C GLU A 27 22.32 26.63 -14.24
N THR A 28 22.48 27.30 -15.37
CA THR A 28 22.45 26.81 -16.73
C THR A 28 23.10 25.44 -16.89
N ARG A 29 22.28 24.43 -17.20
CA ARG A 29 22.74 23.23 -17.91
C ARG A 29 21.62 22.62 -18.76
N LEU A 30 21.54 23.10 -20.00
CA LEU A 30 21.09 22.47 -21.25
C LEU A 30 19.78 21.62 -21.26
N PRO A 31 18.84 21.88 -22.19
CA PRO A 31 17.67 21.03 -22.38
C PRO A 31 18.08 19.69 -23.02
N ASN A 32 18.34 18.66 -22.20
CA ASN A 32 18.32 17.30 -22.72
C ASN A 32 16.86 16.82 -22.77
N VAL A 33 16.28 16.95 -23.95
CA VAL A 33 15.05 16.32 -24.38
C VAL A 33 15.23 14.80 -24.28
N SER A 34 14.93 14.25 -23.12
CA SER A 34 14.64 12.83 -22.94
C SER A 34 13.32 12.71 -22.17
N SER A 35 12.33 13.48 -22.63
CA SER A 35 10.93 13.11 -22.54
C SER A 35 10.69 11.90 -23.43
N ALA A 36 11.23 10.74 -23.04
CA ALA A 36 10.59 9.48 -23.37
C ALA A 36 9.35 9.39 -22.49
N VAL A 37 8.29 10.03 -22.98
CA VAL A 37 6.92 9.77 -22.59
C VAL A 37 6.66 8.30 -22.89
N SER A 38 6.87 7.44 -21.90
CA SER A 38 6.28 6.10 -21.88
C SER A 38 4.84 6.24 -21.40
N VAL A 39 4.00 6.81 -22.26
CA VAL A 39 2.56 6.51 -22.24
C VAL A 39 2.45 5.14 -22.90
N GLY A 40 2.56 4.10 -22.09
CA GLY A 40 2.46 2.70 -22.49
C GLY A 40 1.38 2.04 -21.65
N ALA A 41 0.31 1.61 -22.31
CA ALA A 41 -0.79 0.91 -21.69
C ALA A 41 -0.35 -0.44 -21.11
N GLU A 42 -0.31 -0.59 -19.79
CA GLU A 42 -0.02 -1.89 -19.16
C GLU A 42 -0.84 -2.19 -17.89
N ASN A 43 -2.00 -1.55 -17.73
CA ASN A 43 -2.88 -1.77 -16.57
C ASN A 43 -3.24 -3.26 -16.32
N GLY A 44 -3.26 -4.10 -17.36
CA GLY A 44 -3.48 -5.55 -17.20
C GLY A 44 -2.27 -6.33 -16.67
N GLY A 45 -1.05 -5.91 -17.01
CA GLY A 45 0.19 -6.53 -16.54
C GLY A 45 0.54 -6.16 -15.10
N ASP A 46 0.32 -4.89 -14.75
CA ASP A 46 0.57 -4.36 -13.40
C ASP A 46 -0.28 -5.04 -12.33
N VAL A 47 -1.47 -5.51 -12.71
CA VAL A 47 -2.42 -6.10 -11.77
C VAL A 47 -2.18 -7.59 -11.60
N ALA A 48 -1.94 -8.31 -12.69
CA ALA A 48 -1.45 -9.68 -12.62
C ALA A 48 -0.18 -9.77 -11.76
N GLY A 49 0.74 -8.80 -11.92
CA GLY A 49 1.92 -8.65 -11.07
C GLY A 49 1.61 -8.35 -9.60
N LEU A 50 0.58 -7.56 -9.32
CA LEU A 50 0.16 -7.27 -7.94
C LEU A 50 -0.38 -8.52 -7.23
N LYS A 51 -1.23 -9.30 -7.92
CA LYS A 51 -1.77 -10.55 -7.38
C LYS A 51 -0.65 -11.52 -7.00
N ASP A 52 0.25 -11.79 -7.94
CA ASP A 52 1.39 -12.69 -7.73
C ASP A 52 2.30 -12.22 -6.57
N THR A 53 2.52 -10.90 -6.49
CA THR A 53 3.29 -10.27 -5.41
C THR A 53 2.64 -10.50 -4.05
N LEU A 54 1.32 -10.36 -3.94
CA LEU A 54 0.59 -10.56 -2.69
C LEU A 54 0.57 -12.04 -2.30
N GLU A 55 0.26 -12.95 -3.22
CA GLU A 55 0.20 -14.39 -2.95
C GLU A 55 1.54 -14.93 -2.46
N LYS A 56 2.61 -14.65 -3.21
CA LYS A 56 3.97 -15.11 -2.85
C LYS A 56 4.53 -14.37 -1.65
N GLY A 57 4.35 -13.05 -1.61
CA GLY A 57 4.92 -12.19 -0.58
C GLY A 57 4.27 -12.36 0.79
N LEU A 58 2.98 -12.66 0.85
CA LEU A 58 2.25 -12.97 2.09
C LEU A 58 2.26 -14.46 2.43
N ARG A 59 2.74 -15.30 1.51
CA ARG A 59 2.79 -16.76 1.62
C ARG A 59 1.38 -17.34 1.81
N ALA A 60 0.46 -16.99 0.91
CA ALA A 60 -0.89 -17.56 0.84
C ALA A 60 -0.82 -19.08 0.66
N ARG A 61 -1.72 -19.82 1.34
CA ARG A 61 -1.66 -21.29 1.37
C ARG A 61 -3.01 -21.97 1.18
N VAL A 62 -4.10 -21.32 1.57
CA VAL A 62 -5.45 -21.90 1.49
C VAL A 62 -6.29 -21.17 0.45
N SER A 63 -7.33 -21.84 -0.05
CA SER A 63 -8.25 -21.30 -1.06
C SER A 63 -8.84 -19.95 -0.66
N ASP A 64 -9.18 -19.78 0.62
CA ASP A 64 -9.76 -18.55 1.14
C ASP A 64 -8.77 -17.37 1.07
N ASP A 65 -7.46 -17.61 1.25
CA ASP A 65 -6.43 -16.57 1.09
C ASP A 65 -6.39 -16.05 -0.35
N PHE A 66 -6.41 -16.99 -1.30
CA PHE A 66 -6.37 -16.67 -2.72
C PHE A 66 -7.64 -15.93 -3.15
N ALA A 67 -8.80 -16.33 -2.60
CA ALA A 67 -10.06 -15.65 -2.83
C ALA A 67 -10.02 -14.21 -2.29
N PHE A 68 -9.55 -14.01 -1.07
CA PHE A 68 -9.39 -12.68 -0.48
C PHE A 68 -8.45 -11.79 -1.30
N ILE A 69 -7.28 -12.31 -1.69
CA ILE A 69 -6.32 -11.57 -2.52
C ILE A 69 -6.93 -11.20 -3.87
N ALA A 70 -7.68 -12.11 -4.50
CA ALA A 70 -8.37 -11.83 -5.76
C ALA A 70 -9.40 -10.71 -5.62
N VAL A 71 -10.17 -10.68 -4.53
CA VAL A 71 -11.11 -9.59 -4.22
C VAL A 71 -10.36 -8.26 -4.06
N VAL A 72 -9.30 -8.23 -3.24
CA VAL A 72 -8.49 -7.02 -3.04
C VAL A 72 -7.95 -6.49 -4.36
N VAL A 73 -7.45 -7.39 -5.22
CA VAL A 73 -6.94 -7.04 -6.55
C VAL A 73 -8.04 -6.44 -7.41
N SER A 74 -9.22 -7.05 -7.46
CA SER A 74 -10.37 -6.52 -8.21
C SER A 74 -10.83 -5.15 -7.70
N MET A 75 -10.81 -4.93 -6.39
CA MET A 75 -11.11 -3.62 -5.79
C MET A 75 -10.06 -2.56 -6.17
N VAL A 76 -8.80 -2.95 -6.37
CA VAL A 76 -7.76 -2.05 -6.89
C VAL A 76 -7.97 -1.74 -8.36
N GLU A 77 -8.34 -2.73 -9.19
CA GLU A 77 -8.64 -2.54 -10.62
C GLU A 77 -9.81 -1.58 -10.83
N THR A 78 -10.86 -1.76 -10.04
CA THR A 78 -12.06 -0.92 -10.06
C THR A 78 -11.88 0.43 -9.36
N ASN A 79 -10.68 0.75 -8.90
CA ASN A 79 -10.34 1.98 -8.17
C ASN A 79 -11.10 2.16 -6.83
N GLN A 80 -11.77 1.13 -6.31
CA GLN A 80 -12.44 1.15 -5.02
C GLN A 80 -11.45 1.10 -3.85
N LEU A 81 -10.27 0.51 -4.06
CA LEU A 81 -9.20 0.42 -3.08
C LEU A 81 -7.90 1.00 -3.66
N PRO A 82 -7.28 2.02 -3.04
CA PRO A 82 -6.06 2.59 -3.56
C PRO A 82 -4.91 1.58 -3.57
N ARG A 83 -4.25 1.38 -4.72
CA ARG A 83 -3.07 0.51 -4.84
C ARG A 83 -1.99 0.85 -3.82
N SER A 84 -1.74 2.14 -3.59
CA SER A 84 -0.77 2.63 -2.61
C SER A 84 -1.08 2.17 -1.17
N MET A 85 -2.36 2.05 -0.81
CA MET A 85 -2.78 1.56 0.51
C MET A 85 -2.45 0.06 0.65
N VAL A 86 -2.76 -0.72 -0.39
CA VAL A 86 -2.46 -2.16 -0.45
C VAL A 86 -0.95 -2.40 -0.36
N THR A 87 -0.18 -1.74 -1.23
CA THR A 87 1.29 -1.87 -1.27
C THR A 87 1.95 -1.39 0.03
N GLY A 88 1.49 -0.27 0.58
CA GLY A 88 1.99 0.24 1.87
C GLY A 88 1.70 -0.72 3.04
N THR A 89 0.54 -1.37 3.02
CA THR A 89 0.16 -2.39 4.02
C THR A 89 0.99 -3.65 3.85
N PHE A 90 1.17 -4.13 2.62
CA PHE A 90 2.01 -5.27 2.29
C PHE A 90 3.45 -5.08 2.79
N ASN A 91 4.07 -3.94 2.48
CA ASN A 91 5.43 -3.63 2.91
C ASN A 91 5.56 -3.59 4.44
N TRP A 92 4.57 -2.99 5.12
CA TRP A 92 4.53 -2.94 6.58
C TRP A 92 4.42 -4.33 7.20
N VAL A 93 3.55 -5.19 6.68
CA VAL A 93 3.40 -6.58 7.13
C VAL A 93 4.69 -7.36 6.92
N ARG A 94 5.31 -7.27 5.74
CA ARG A 94 6.59 -7.92 5.47
C ARG A 94 7.70 -7.45 6.40
N LYS A 95 7.75 -6.17 6.74
CA LYS A 95 8.73 -5.62 7.67
C LYS A 95 8.49 -6.11 9.11
N ASN A 96 7.25 -6.05 9.58
CA ASN A 96 6.93 -6.29 11.00
C ASN A 96 6.70 -7.77 11.34
N ARG A 97 6.36 -8.59 10.34
CA ARG A 97 6.08 -10.01 10.49
C ARG A 97 6.98 -10.88 9.62
N SER A 98 8.14 -10.40 9.19
CA SER A 98 9.12 -11.13 8.37
C SER A 98 9.43 -12.55 8.86
N HIS A 99 9.46 -12.74 10.18
CA HIS A 99 9.71 -14.02 10.84
C HIS A 99 8.53 -15.02 10.77
N LYS A 100 7.32 -14.58 10.40
CA LYS A 100 6.14 -15.45 10.32
C LYS A 100 6.08 -16.16 8.97
N LYS A 101 5.66 -17.44 9.00
CA LYS A 101 5.50 -18.27 7.79
C LYS A 101 4.20 -17.99 7.03
N TYR A 102 3.22 -17.40 7.71
CA TYR A 102 1.87 -17.19 7.21
C TYR A 102 1.41 -15.78 7.62
N MET A 103 1.19 -14.90 6.63
CA MET A 103 0.97 -13.47 6.88
C MET A 103 -0.38 -12.95 6.39
N VAL A 104 -1.12 -13.72 5.59
CA VAL A 104 -2.39 -13.29 4.97
C VAL A 104 -3.42 -12.80 5.99
N PRO A 105 -3.73 -13.52 7.09
CA PRO A 105 -4.76 -13.07 8.04
C PRO A 105 -4.40 -11.74 8.72
N TYR A 106 -3.11 -11.52 8.94
CA TYR A 106 -2.64 -10.28 9.56
C TYR A 106 -2.67 -9.12 8.56
N PHE A 107 -2.30 -9.38 7.31
CA PHE A 107 -2.46 -8.42 6.24
C PHE A 107 -3.92 -8.01 6.05
N GLU A 108 -4.83 -8.99 6.02
CA GLU A 108 -6.26 -8.77 5.94
C GLU A 108 -6.77 -7.88 7.07
N GLN A 109 -6.45 -8.20 8.33
CA GLN A 109 -6.87 -7.40 9.48
C GLN A 109 -6.39 -5.94 9.39
N VAL A 110 -5.13 -5.72 9.02
CA VAL A 110 -4.55 -4.37 8.92
C VAL A 110 -5.14 -3.62 7.72
N LEU A 111 -5.35 -4.30 6.60
CA LEU A 111 -5.93 -3.70 5.41
C LEU A 111 -7.38 -3.30 5.64
N ARG A 112 -8.20 -4.18 6.25
CA ARG A 112 -9.58 -3.88 6.65
C ARG A 112 -9.64 -2.68 7.59
N SER A 113 -8.74 -2.61 8.57
CA SER A 113 -8.67 -1.48 9.49
C SER A 113 -8.36 -0.16 8.78
N ARG A 114 -7.39 -0.15 7.85
CA ARG A 114 -7.03 1.03 7.07
C ARG A 114 -8.11 1.44 6.08
N ALA A 115 -8.76 0.46 5.44
CA ALA A 115 -9.87 0.68 4.53
C ALA A 115 -11.07 1.30 5.27
N ALA A 116 -11.40 0.76 6.45
CA ALA A 116 -12.47 1.30 7.30
C ALA A 116 -12.21 2.75 7.71
N GLN A 117 -10.96 3.12 8.01
CA GLN A 117 -10.57 4.51 8.28
C GLN A 117 -10.76 5.44 7.07
N ALA A 118 -10.65 4.89 5.86
CA ALA A 118 -10.91 5.59 4.60
C ALA A 118 -12.38 5.50 4.14
N GLY A 119 -13.27 4.88 4.93
CA GLY A 119 -14.67 4.69 4.57
C GLY A 119 -14.92 3.60 3.51
N ILE A 120 -13.93 2.74 3.24
CA ILE A 120 -14.00 1.65 2.25
C ILE A 120 -14.27 0.34 2.99
N SER A 121 -15.30 -0.38 2.57
CA SER A 121 -15.62 -1.71 3.12
C SER A 121 -15.01 -2.80 2.25
N ILE A 122 -14.18 -3.66 2.84
CA ILE A 122 -13.65 -4.87 2.20
C ILE A 122 -14.47 -6.05 2.73
N PRO A 123 -15.05 -6.89 1.85
CA PRO A 123 -15.85 -8.04 2.25
C PRO A 123 -15.02 -9.09 2.99
#